data_AF-A0A925GCA5-F1
#
_entry.id   AF-A0A925GCA5-F1
#
_cell.length_a   1.000
_cell.length_b   1.000
_cell.length_c   1.000
_cell.angle_alpha   90.00
_cell.angle_beta   90.00
_cell.angle_gamma   90.00
#
_symmetry.space_group_name_H-M   'P 1'
#
loop_
_entity.id
_entity.type
_entity.pdbx_description
1 polymer ?
#
loop_
_entity_poly.entity_id
_entity_poly.type
_entity_poly.pdbx_seq_one_letter_code
_entity_poly.pdbx_strand_id
1 'polypeptide(L)'
;MNAQSVNAMPNFRSFSSFLRAGIASTLLLVSSVALGQSEERALKMVQVLRLGENLAGMTYKLAKVTTTYRGVEATLGPQKADELLKAEIAVTVTKHQNEWNENLAQAWAPLMTPAEFDSVISDKQKSPFSSKFVSLQDRAGAAMKVNSEPLLKTVLKEVLTGVFEKSMPKK
;
A
#
# COMPACT_ATOMS: atom_id res chain seq x y z
N MET A 1 7.15 -31.25 12.58
CA MET A 1 6.53 -30.01 13.07
C MET A 1 5.90 -29.32 11.87
N ASN A 2 4.57 -29.18 11.90
CA ASN A 2 3.73 -28.91 10.74
C ASN A 2 3.90 -27.49 10.19
N ALA A 3 4.06 -27.42 8.87
CA ALA A 3 3.75 -26.26 8.05
C ALA A 3 2.23 -26.22 7.80
N GLN A 4 1.59 -25.09 8.11
CA GLN A 4 0.24 -24.62 7.73
C GLN A 4 0.02 -23.35 8.57
N SER A 5 -0.40 -22.18 8.11
CA SER A 5 -1.11 -21.79 6.91
C SER A 5 -0.73 -20.35 6.57
N VAL A 6 -0.41 -20.13 5.29
CA VAL A 6 -0.37 -18.82 4.65
C VAL A 6 -1.83 -18.39 4.51
N ASN A 7 -2.38 -17.66 5.47
CA ASN A 7 -3.74 -17.15 5.37
C ASN A 7 -3.77 -15.90 4.48
N ALA A 8 -4.29 -16.15 3.28
CA ALA A 8 -4.57 -15.21 2.22
C ALA A 8 -5.38 -14.00 2.70
N MET A 9 -5.02 -12.82 2.19
CA MET A 9 -5.84 -11.60 2.27
C MET A 9 -7.18 -11.84 1.55
N PRO A 10 -8.32 -11.44 2.13
CA PRO A 10 -9.60 -11.57 1.46
C PRO A 10 -9.74 -10.62 0.26
N ASN A 11 -10.41 -11.13 -0.77
CA ASN A 11 -10.76 -10.43 -2.00
C ASN A 11 -11.71 -9.24 -1.75
N PHE A 12 -11.32 -8.05 -2.18
CA PHE A 12 -12.16 -6.84 -2.15
C PHE A 12 -13.25 -6.89 -3.22
N ARG A 13 -14.51 -7.09 -2.82
CA ARG A 13 -15.69 -6.93 -3.68
C ARG A 13 -16.59 -5.80 -3.18
N SER A 14 -16.84 -4.85 -4.09
CA SER A 14 -18.12 -4.21 -4.44
C SER A 14 -19.04 -3.53 -3.40
N PHE A 15 -19.14 -2.20 -3.59
CA PHE A 15 -20.33 -1.31 -3.72
C PHE A 15 -21.16 -0.75 -2.54
N SER A 16 -21.48 0.54 -2.78
CA SER A 16 -22.67 1.35 -2.43
C SER A 16 -22.91 1.83 -0.99
N SER A 17 -22.53 3.11 -0.80
CA SER A 17 -23.36 4.25 -0.33
C SER A 17 -24.41 4.05 0.77
N PHE A 18 -24.31 4.80 1.86
CA PHE A 18 -25.46 5.40 2.55
C PHE A 18 -25.13 6.75 3.23
N LEU A 19 -26.20 7.52 3.42
CA LEU A 19 -26.34 8.98 3.58
C LEU A 19 -25.99 9.58 4.96
N ARG A 20 -25.68 10.89 4.90
CA ARG A 20 -26.07 12.05 5.76
C ARG A 20 -26.52 11.82 7.21
N ALA A 21 -25.94 12.59 8.13
CA ALA A 21 -26.64 13.60 8.97
C ALA A 21 -25.60 14.38 9.82
N GLY A 22 -25.76 15.70 9.92
CA GLY A 22 -24.87 16.58 10.71
C GLY A 22 -25.25 16.67 12.18
N ILE A 23 -24.43 17.40 12.97
CA ILE A 23 -24.80 18.31 14.07
C ILE A 23 -23.51 18.90 14.70
N ALA A 24 -23.62 20.19 15.08
CA ALA A 24 -22.87 20.97 16.08
C ALA A 24 -21.38 21.30 15.87
N SER A 25 -21.14 22.57 15.51
CA SER A 25 -19.87 23.27 15.69
C SER A 25 -19.67 23.70 17.14
N THR A 26 -18.54 23.33 17.73
CA THR A 26 -17.98 23.97 18.94
C THR A 26 -16.46 24.07 18.78
N LEU A 27 -15.92 25.24 19.12
CA LEU A 27 -14.55 25.77 19.00
C LEU A 27 -13.38 24.77 18.70
N LEU A 28 -12.74 25.02 17.54
CA LEU A 28 -11.45 24.50 17.09
C LEU A 28 -10.29 25.27 17.72
N LEU A 29 -9.26 24.57 18.24
CA LEU A 29 -7.83 24.95 18.15
C LEU A 29 -6.81 23.94 18.74
N VAL A 30 -7.11 22.63 18.79
CA VAL A 30 -6.13 21.59 19.24
C VAL A 30 -5.76 20.59 18.13
N SER A 31 -6.23 20.79 16.90
CA SER A 31 -6.27 19.70 15.91
C SER A 31 -4.91 19.35 15.26
N SER A 32 -3.96 20.28 15.14
CA SER A 32 -2.73 20.03 14.36
C SER A 32 -1.72 19.11 15.07
N VAL A 33 -1.56 19.25 16.39
CA VAL A 33 -0.62 18.42 17.17
C VAL A 33 -1.13 16.98 17.27
N ALA A 34 -2.43 16.80 17.50
CA ALA A 34 -3.05 15.49 17.57
C ALA A 34 -2.98 14.74 16.23
N LEU A 35 -3.20 15.43 15.10
CA LEU A 35 -3.09 14.83 13.77
C LEU A 35 -1.65 14.43 13.44
N GLY A 36 -0.67 15.30 13.73
CA GLY A 36 0.74 14.98 13.53
C GLY A 36 1.22 13.76 14.35
N GLN A 37 0.74 13.64 15.60
CA GLN A 37 1.01 12.45 16.42
C GLN A 37 0.34 11.19 15.85
N SER A 38 -0.89 11.30 15.35
CA SER A 38 -1.56 10.17 14.69
C SER A 38 -0.83 9.72 13.42
N GLU A 39 -0.32 10.64 12.61
CA GLU A 39 0.46 10.31 11.42
C GLU A 39 1.78 9.60 11.76
N GLU A 40 2.52 10.08 12.75
CA GLU A 40 3.76 9.42 13.21
C GLU A 40 3.49 8.00 13.73
N ARG A 41 2.44 7.81 14.54
CA ARG A 41 2.07 6.47 15.06
C ARG A 41 1.51 5.57 13.97
N ALA A 42 0.76 6.12 13.01
CA ALA A 42 0.31 5.38 11.84
C ALA A 42 1.51 4.90 10.99
N LEU A 43 2.53 5.75 10.78
CA LEU A 43 3.74 5.37 10.07
C LEU A 43 4.49 4.25 10.80
N LYS A 44 4.66 4.37 12.12
CA LYS A 44 5.26 3.32 12.95
C LYS A 44 4.48 2.01 12.83
N MET A 45 3.15 2.07 12.85
CA MET A 45 2.30 0.90 12.63
C MET A 45 2.52 0.28 11.26
N VAL A 46 2.52 1.08 10.19
CA VAL A 46 2.76 0.62 8.81
C VAL A 46 4.09 -0.12 8.69
N GLN A 47 5.14 0.42 9.32
CA GLN A 47 6.48 -0.18 9.31
C GLN A 47 6.55 -1.46 10.14
N VAL A 48 6.10 -1.45 11.40
CA VAL A 48 6.19 -2.61 12.31
C VAL A 48 5.31 -3.77 11.84
N LEU A 49 4.13 -3.47 11.31
CA LEU A 49 3.21 -4.48 10.78
C LEU A 49 3.46 -4.80 9.30
N ARG A 50 4.46 -4.17 8.68
CA ARG A 50 4.89 -4.44 7.30
C ARG A 50 3.75 -4.23 6.28
N LEU A 51 2.85 -3.27 6.53
CA LEU A 51 1.68 -3.02 5.69
C LEU A 51 2.07 -2.50 4.30
N GLY A 52 3.24 -1.87 4.18
CA GLY A 52 3.76 -1.32 2.93
C GLY A 52 4.42 -2.32 1.99
N GLU A 53 4.61 -3.58 2.39
CA GLU A 53 5.28 -4.58 1.54
C GLU A 53 4.44 -5.06 0.35
N ASN A 54 3.18 -4.62 0.29
CA ASN A 54 2.29 -4.88 -0.82
C ASN A 54 2.64 -4.12 -2.11
N LEU A 55 3.50 -3.09 -2.07
CA LEU A 55 3.85 -2.27 -3.25
C LEU A 55 4.40 -3.13 -4.39
N ALA A 56 5.38 -3.99 -4.10
CA ALA A 56 6.00 -4.85 -5.12
C ALA A 56 4.97 -5.75 -5.82
N GLY A 57 4.11 -6.41 -5.03
CA GLY A 57 3.07 -7.29 -5.57
C GLY A 57 1.99 -6.53 -6.36
N MET A 58 1.67 -5.30 -5.96
CA MET A 58 0.74 -4.44 -6.68
C MET A 58 1.33 -4.00 -8.02
N THR A 59 2.56 -3.50 -8.03
CA THR A 59 3.28 -3.08 -9.23
C THR A 59 3.45 -4.25 -10.21
N TYR A 60 3.77 -5.44 -9.71
CA TYR A 60 3.85 -6.66 -10.53
C TYR A 60 2.55 -6.95 -11.28
N LYS A 61 1.42 -6.94 -10.57
CA LYS A 61 0.09 -7.18 -11.18
C LYS A 61 -0.26 -6.13 -12.22
N LEU A 62 0.01 -4.85 -11.93
CA LEU A 62 -0.27 -3.73 -12.83
C LEU A 62 0.63 -3.77 -14.08
N ALA A 63 1.92 -4.07 -13.92
CA ALA A 63 2.86 -4.14 -15.03
C ALA A 63 2.48 -5.23 -16.05
N LYS A 64 2.08 -6.42 -15.58
CA LYS A 64 1.76 -7.56 -16.45
C LYS A 64 0.56 -7.35 -17.37
N VAL A 65 -0.34 -6.42 -17.04
CA VAL A 65 -1.49 -6.10 -17.89
C VAL A 65 -1.20 -4.99 -18.90
N THR A 66 0.01 -4.44 -18.93
CA THR A 66 0.39 -3.37 -19.87
C THR A 66 0.84 -3.91 -21.22
N THR A 67 0.59 -3.15 -22.29
CA THR A 67 1.09 -3.48 -23.64
C THR A 67 2.62 -3.48 -23.69
N THR A 68 3.29 -2.59 -22.94
CA THR A 68 4.76 -2.56 -22.85
C THR A 68 5.32 -3.89 -22.36
N TYR A 69 4.81 -4.42 -21.26
CA TYR A 69 5.27 -5.71 -20.74
C TYR A 69 4.98 -6.86 -21.72
N ARG A 70 3.80 -6.88 -22.36
CA ARG A 70 3.50 -7.90 -23.38
C ARG A 70 4.49 -7.87 -24.55
N GLY A 71 4.94 -6.69 -24.98
CA GLY A 71 5.97 -6.55 -26.03
C GLY A 71 7.33 -7.11 -25.58
N VAL A 72 7.71 -6.86 -24.33
CA VAL A 72 8.94 -7.41 -23.73
C VAL A 72 8.85 -8.93 -23.63
N GLU A 73 7.72 -9.46 -23.17
CA GLU A 73 7.44 -10.90 -23.10
C GLU A 73 7.51 -11.57 -24.47
N ALA A 74 6.95 -10.96 -25.50
CA ALA A 74 7.04 -11.45 -26.88
C ALA A 74 8.49 -11.46 -27.41
N THR A 75 9.34 -10.55 -26.93
CA THR A 75 10.74 -10.41 -27.38
C THR A 75 11.68 -11.38 -26.65
N LEU A 76 11.56 -11.48 -25.32
CA LEU A 76 12.49 -12.24 -24.48
C LEU A 76 11.99 -13.64 -24.13
N GLY A 77 10.70 -13.90 -24.31
CA GLY A 77 9.99 -15.04 -23.75
C GLY A 77 9.53 -14.80 -22.29
N PRO A 78 8.55 -15.59 -21.82
CA PRO A 78 7.85 -15.35 -20.55
C PRO A 78 8.76 -15.38 -19.33
N GLN A 79 9.70 -16.33 -19.27
CA GLN A 79 10.58 -16.49 -18.12
C GLN A 79 11.52 -15.29 -17.95
N LYS A 80 12.25 -14.93 -19.01
CA LYS A 80 13.23 -13.83 -18.96
C LYS A 80 12.55 -12.48 -18.73
N ALA A 81 11.36 -12.27 -19.32
CA ALA A 81 10.59 -11.05 -19.08
C ALA A 81 10.12 -10.94 -17.62
N ASP A 82 9.69 -12.05 -17.01
CA ASP A 82 9.25 -12.07 -15.61
C ASP A 82 10.42 -11.85 -14.63
N GLU A 83 11.57 -12.47 -14.89
CA GLU A 83 12.81 -12.24 -14.14
C GLU A 83 13.26 -10.77 -14.20
N LEU A 84 13.25 -10.18 -15.41
CA LEU A 84 13.58 -8.78 -15.61
C LEU A 84 12.58 -7.86 -14.90
N LEU A 85 11.28 -8.13 -15.00
CA LEU A 85 10.26 -7.35 -14.30
C LEU A 85 10.44 -7.37 -12.79
N LYS A 86 10.70 -8.55 -12.20
CA LYS A 86 10.95 -8.69 -10.77
C LYS A 86 12.20 -7.91 -10.34
N ALA A 87 13.26 -7.94 -11.14
CA ALA A 87 14.48 -7.20 -10.87
C ALA A 87 14.24 -5.68 -10.89
N GLU A 88 13.56 -5.15 -11.90
CA GLU A 88 13.23 -3.71 -11.96
C GLU A 88 12.29 -3.29 -10.83
N ILE A 89 11.29 -4.12 -10.49
CA ILE A 89 10.42 -3.86 -9.34
C ILE A 89 11.24 -3.76 -8.06
N ALA A 90 12.18 -4.67 -7.80
CA ALA A 90 12.98 -4.64 -6.59
C ALA A 90 13.79 -3.34 -6.46
N VAL A 91 14.37 -2.86 -7.56
CA VAL A 91 15.10 -1.59 -7.62
C VAL A 91 14.17 -0.40 -7.37
N THR A 92 13.06 -0.31 -8.12
CA THR A 92 12.14 0.82 -8.03
C THR A 92 11.42 0.87 -6.68
N VAL A 93 10.98 -0.27 -6.15
CA VAL A 93 10.31 -0.33 -4.83
C VAL A 93 11.23 0.20 -3.73
N THR A 94 12.52 -0.17 -3.75
CA THR A 94 13.49 0.32 -2.76
C THR A 94 13.57 1.85 -2.74
N LYS A 95 13.48 2.50 -3.92
CA LYS A 95 13.50 3.96 -4.05
C LYS A 95 12.24 4.64 -3.49
N HIS A 96 11.08 3.99 -3.63
CA HIS A 96 9.77 4.60 -3.34
C HIS A 96 9.08 4.07 -2.08
N GLN A 97 9.71 3.12 -1.36
CA GLN A 97 9.10 2.46 -0.20
C GLN A 97 8.75 3.44 0.93
N ASN A 98 9.57 4.47 1.15
CA ASN A 98 9.33 5.45 2.21
C ASN A 98 8.08 6.29 1.90
N GLU A 99 8.00 6.87 0.71
CA GLU A 99 6.84 7.66 0.25
C GLU A 99 5.57 6.81 0.23
N TRP A 100 5.68 5.53 -0.14
CA TRP A 100 4.56 4.59 -0.05
C TRP A 100 4.07 4.37 1.38
N ASN A 101 5.00 4.18 2.32
CA ASN A 101 4.67 4.01 3.73
C ASN A 101 4.04 5.28 4.32
N GLU A 102 4.48 6.46 3.90
CA GLU A 102 3.90 7.75 4.28
C GLU A 102 2.46 7.89 3.76
N ASN A 103 2.20 7.55 2.50
CA ASN A 103 0.86 7.56 1.94
C ASN A 103 -0.09 6.59 2.66
N LEU A 104 0.42 5.42 3.06
CA LEU A 104 -0.31 4.48 3.92
C LEU A 104 -0.59 5.07 5.30
N ALA A 105 0.39 5.72 5.92
CA ALA A 105 0.22 6.37 7.22
C ALA A 105 -0.85 7.46 7.17
N GLN A 106 -0.83 8.31 6.15
CA GLN A 106 -1.84 9.35 5.93
C GLN A 106 -3.24 8.77 5.71
N ALA A 107 -3.35 7.61 5.07
CA ALA A 107 -4.64 6.92 4.90
C ALA A 107 -5.18 6.36 6.23
N TRP A 108 -4.29 5.95 7.15
CA TRP A 108 -4.66 5.39 8.45
C TRP A 108 -4.89 6.45 9.53
N ALA A 109 -4.11 7.54 9.53
CA ALA A 109 -4.09 8.53 10.61
C ALA A 109 -5.47 9.10 11.01
N PRO A 110 -6.43 9.33 10.10
CA PRO A 110 -7.76 9.81 10.47
C PRO A 110 -8.68 8.74 11.08
N LEU A 111 -8.30 7.46 11.05
CA LEU A 111 -9.18 6.33 11.38
C LEU A 111 -9.02 5.83 12.82
N MET A 112 -7.88 6.14 13.46
CA MET A 112 -7.53 5.67 14.79
C MET A 112 -6.78 6.75 15.57
N THR A 113 -6.83 6.67 16.89
CA THR A 113 -6.07 7.57 17.76
C THR A 113 -4.64 7.05 17.98
N PRO A 114 -3.70 7.89 18.45
CA PRO A 114 -2.34 7.47 18.75
C PRO A 114 -2.27 6.28 19.73
N ALA A 115 -3.12 6.27 20.77
CA ALA A 115 -3.18 5.18 21.76
C ALA A 115 -3.68 3.87 21.15
N GLU A 116 -4.61 3.94 20.20
CA GLU A 116 -5.11 2.75 19.49
C GLU A 116 -4.02 2.17 18.58
N PHE A 117 -3.25 3.02 17.88
CA PHE A 117 -2.09 2.58 17.11
C PHE A 117 -1.06 1.88 17.99
N ASP A 118 -0.70 2.49 19.13
CA ASP A 118 0.27 1.91 20.07
C ASP A 118 -0.14 0.53 20.58
N SER A 119 -1.42 0.36 20.92
CA SER A 119 -1.94 -0.93 21.37
C SER A 119 -1.90 -1.97 20.25
N VAL A 120 -2.26 -1.62 19.02
CA VAL A 120 -2.19 -2.55 17.88
C VAL A 120 -0.75 -2.91 17.53
N ILE A 121 0.19 -1.97 17.65
CA ILE A 121 1.62 -2.20 17.45
C ILE A 121 2.18 -3.19 18.48
N SER A 122 1.88 -2.97 19.77
CA SER A 122 2.43 -3.74 20.89
C SER A 122 1.78 -5.12 21.03
N ASP A 123 0.44 -5.15 21.04
CA ASP A 123 -0.31 -6.36 21.40
C ASP A 123 -0.82 -7.13 20.18
N LYS A 124 -0.78 -6.53 18.99
CA LYS A 124 -1.23 -7.12 17.72
C LYS A 124 -2.66 -7.68 17.86
N GLN A 125 -2.83 -9.00 17.69
CA GLN A 125 -4.13 -9.66 17.79
C GLN A 125 -4.71 -9.65 19.22
N LYS A 126 -3.87 -9.46 20.25
CA LYS A 126 -4.31 -9.34 21.64
C LYS A 126 -4.77 -7.92 22.00
N SER A 127 -4.56 -6.95 21.13
CA SER A 127 -5.02 -5.57 21.36
C SER A 127 -6.55 -5.55 21.51
N PRO A 128 -7.10 -4.80 22.47
CA PRO A 128 -8.54 -4.52 22.52
C PRO A 128 -9.06 -3.82 21.27
N PHE A 129 -8.17 -3.21 20.46
CA PHE A 129 -8.52 -2.52 19.23
C PHE A 129 -8.29 -3.36 17.96
N SER A 130 -7.91 -4.64 18.08
CA SER A 130 -7.64 -5.52 16.94
C SER A 130 -8.85 -5.66 16.00
N SER A 131 -10.06 -5.86 16.55
CA SER A 131 -11.29 -5.93 15.76
C SER A 131 -11.62 -4.61 15.07
N LYS A 132 -11.37 -3.47 15.73
CA LYS A 132 -11.54 -2.14 15.12
C LYS A 132 -10.56 -1.98 13.95
N PHE A 133 -9.29 -2.29 14.15
CA PHE A 133 -8.26 -2.22 13.11
C PHE A 133 -8.64 -3.05 11.88
N VAL A 134 -9.08 -4.29 12.05
CA VAL A 134 -9.54 -5.15 10.96
C VAL A 134 -10.74 -4.52 10.22
N SER A 135 -11.74 -4.02 10.95
CA SER A 135 -12.93 -3.39 10.35
C SER A 135 -12.63 -2.13 9.52
N LEU A 136 -11.49 -1.49 9.76
CA LEU A 136 -11.08 -0.25 9.09
C LEU A 136 -10.21 -0.47 7.84
N GLN A 137 -9.75 -1.70 7.58
CA GLN A 137 -8.84 -1.99 6.46
C GLN A 137 -9.42 -1.59 5.10
N ASP A 138 -10.71 -1.77 4.88
CA ASP A 138 -11.37 -1.39 3.62
C ASP A 138 -11.36 0.13 3.42
N ARG A 139 -11.61 0.89 4.48
CA ARG A 139 -11.59 2.36 4.47
C ARG A 139 -10.18 2.89 4.25
N ALA A 140 -9.21 2.33 4.96
CA ALA A 140 -7.80 2.68 4.78
C ALA A 140 -7.33 2.36 3.36
N GLY A 141 -7.70 1.19 2.82
CA GLY A 141 -7.38 0.78 1.45
C GLY A 141 -7.99 1.70 0.39
N ALA A 142 -9.21 2.18 0.60
CA ALA A 142 -9.84 3.15 -0.30
C ALA A 142 -9.12 4.51 -0.29
N ALA A 143 -8.80 5.04 0.90
CA ALA A 143 -8.06 6.29 1.04
C ALA A 143 -6.64 6.18 0.44
N MET A 144 -5.95 5.07 0.74
CA MET A 144 -4.63 4.75 0.21
C MET A 144 -4.61 4.74 -1.33
N LYS A 145 -5.63 4.16 -1.99
CA LYS A 145 -5.71 4.16 -3.46
C LYS A 145 -5.74 5.57 -4.03
N VAL A 146 -6.51 6.46 -3.40
CA VAL A 146 -6.61 7.87 -3.83
C VAL A 146 -5.29 8.58 -3.57
N ASN A 147 -4.75 8.48 -2.35
CA ASN A 147 -3.54 9.21 -1.95
C ASN A 147 -2.30 8.74 -2.71
N SER A 148 -2.25 7.46 -3.10
CA SER A 148 -1.06 6.87 -3.72
C SER A 148 -1.14 6.76 -5.24
N GLU A 149 -2.21 7.21 -5.89
CA GLU A 149 -2.35 7.11 -7.35
C GLU A 149 -1.18 7.77 -8.11
N PRO A 150 -0.71 8.98 -7.77
CA PRO A 150 0.43 9.60 -8.45
C PRO A 150 1.73 8.79 -8.28
N LEU A 151 1.98 8.27 -7.08
CA LEU A 151 3.14 7.45 -6.78
C LEU A 151 3.10 6.13 -7.56
N LEU A 152 1.94 5.45 -7.59
CA LEU A 152 1.77 4.21 -8.33
C LEU A 152 2.00 4.39 -9.84
N LYS A 153 1.54 5.51 -10.42
CA LYS A 153 1.84 5.84 -11.82
C LYS A 153 3.34 6.05 -12.05
N THR A 154 4.01 6.71 -11.12
CA THR A 154 5.47 6.96 -11.18
C THR A 154 6.25 5.65 -11.10
N VAL A 155 5.96 4.83 -10.09
CA VAL A 155 6.57 3.50 -9.90
C VAL A 155 6.36 2.62 -11.12
N LEU A 156 5.12 2.54 -11.63
CA LEU A 156 4.81 1.72 -12.79
C LEU A 156 5.55 2.20 -14.04
N LYS A 157 5.62 3.51 -14.26
CA LYS A 157 6.38 4.10 -15.36
C LYS A 157 7.86 3.75 -15.28
N GLU A 158 8.49 3.98 -14.12
CA GLU A 158 9.92 3.70 -13.92
C GLU A 158 10.24 2.22 -14.15
N VAL A 159 9.42 1.31 -13.59
CA VAL A 159 9.58 -0.14 -13.80
C VAL A 159 9.47 -0.48 -15.28
N LEU A 160 8.41 -0.06 -15.96
CA LEU A 160 8.20 -0.41 -17.37
C LEU A 160 9.25 0.19 -18.30
N THR A 161 9.75 1.39 -18.00
CA THR A 161 10.88 1.98 -18.72
C THR A 161 12.13 1.14 -18.54
N GLY A 162 12.50 0.78 -17.30
CA GLY A 162 13.67 -0.05 -17.04
C GLY A 162 13.58 -1.44 -17.71
N VAL A 163 12.40 -2.06 -17.66
CA VAL A 163 12.15 -3.35 -18.31
C VAL A 163 12.28 -3.21 -19.83
N PHE A 164 11.68 -2.17 -20.42
CA PHE A 164 11.75 -1.95 -21.86
C PHE A 164 13.19 -1.71 -22.33
N GLU A 165 13.92 -0.79 -21.69
CA GLU A 165 15.30 -0.45 -22.06
C GLU A 165 16.23 -1.67 -21.98
N LYS A 166 16.08 -2.50 -20.94
CA LYS A 166 16.90 -3.70 -20.75
C LYS A 166 16.47 -4.90 -21.60
N SER A 167 15.28 -4.84 -22.20
CA SER A 167 14.82 -5.85 -23.17
C SER A 167 15.39 -5.66 -24.56
N MET A 168 15.88 -4.46 -24.87
CA MET A 168 16.42 -4.14 -26.18
C MET A 168 17.82 -4.76 -26.36
N PRO A 169 18.16 -5.24 -27.57
CA PRO A 169 19.52 -5.68 -27.86
C PRO A 169 20.51 -4.54 -27.63
N LYS A 170 21.61 -4.81 -26.94
CA LYS A 170 22.74 -3.88 -26.88
C LYS A 170 23.35 -3.79 -28.28
N LYS A 171 23.45 -2.58 -28.82
CA LYS A 171 24.16 -2.30 -30.08
C LYS A 171 25.66 -2.43 -29.90
#